data_AF-A0A968JS01-F1
#
_entry.id   AF-A0A968JS01-F1
#
_cell.length_a   1.000
_cell.length_b   1.000
_cell.length_c   1.000
_cell.angle_alpha   90.00
_cell.angle_beta   90.00
_cell.angle_gamma   90.00
#
_symmetry.space_group_name_H-M   'P 1'
#
loop_
_entity.id
_entity.type
_entity.pdbx_description
1 polymer ?
#
loop_
_entity_poly.entity_id
_entity_poly.type
_entity_poly.pdbx_seq_one_letter_code
_entity_poly.pdbx_strand_id
1 'polypeptide(L)'
;MNIYRFIAQRTNQSARQKEGRVSFSDTVSRVAVVSIAIGLALIMIAFCTLDGFKESVKNRIFSFGGHILISKISSNQSLEETPLDTRRKFLDIYRQVPSIKHVQLYVQKAGVIKAKEEVLGVIFKGIGQDYHTADFVENMRE
;
A
#
# COMPACT_ATOMS: atom_id res chain seq x y z
N MET A 1 17.93 -20.43 -49.87
CA MET A 1 19.21 -19.80 -49.48
C MET A 1 18.94 -18.33 -49.19
N ASN A 2 19.13 -17.86 -47.96
CA ASN A 2 18.65 -16.52 -47.54
C ASN A 2 19.74 -15.46 -47.71
N ILE A 3 19.78 -14.86 -48.90
CA ILE A 3 20.78 -13.88 -49.37
C ILE A 3 20.74 -12.60 -48.51
N TYR A 4 19.56 -12.21 -48.03
CA TYR A 4 19.39 -11.04 -47.16
C TYR A 4 20.17 -11.19 -45.85
N ARG A 5 20.15 -12.39 -45.25
CA ARG A 5 20.91 -12.68 -44.03
C ARG A 5 22.42 -12.70 -44.28
N PHE A 6 22.84 -13.18 -45.45
CA PHE A 6 24.25 -13.20 -45.84
C PHE A 6 24.81 -11.78 -46.05
N ILE A 7 24.05 -10.89 -46.69
CA ILE A 7 24.45 -9.48 -46.89
C ILE A 7 24.48 -8.74 -45.55
N ALA A 8 23.46 -8.92 -44.70
CA ALA A 8 23.42 -8.30 -43.37
C ALA A 8 24.60 -8.74 -42.48
N GLN A 9 24.94 -10.04 -42.49
CA GLN A 9 26.09 -10.56 -41.73
C GLN A 9 27.41 -10.08 -42.30
N ARG A 10 27.57 -10.03 -43.63
CA ARG A 10 28.82 -9.60 -44.27
C ARG A 10 29.08 -8.10 -44.12
N THR A 11 28.06 -7.26 -44.19
CA THR A 11 28.20 -5.81 -43.95
C THR A 11 28.58 -5.53 -42.50
N ASN A 12 27.95 -6.22 -41.53
CA ASN A 12 28.34 -6.11 -40.13
C ASN A 12 29.75 -6.66 -39.86
N GLN A 13 30.17 -7.74 -40.52
CA GLN A 13 31.52 -8.30 -40.38
C GLN A 13 32.60 -7.43 -41.05
N SER A 14 32.28 -6.77 -42.16
CA SER A 14 33.22 -5.90 -42.88
C SER A 14 33.43 -4.54 -42.18
N ALA A 15 32.41 -4.04 -41.48
CA ALA A 15 32.55 -2.93 -40.52
C ALA A 15 33.42 -3.35 -39.32
N ARG A 16 33.22 -4.58 -38.82
CA ARG A 16 33.96 -5.14 -37.66
C ARG A 16 35.45 -5.43 -37.93
N GLN A 17 35.82 -5.72 -39.19
CA GLN A 17 37.19 -6.14 -39.53
C GLN A 17 38.17 -4.97 -39.77
N LYS A 18 37.68 -3.74 -39.99
CA LYS A 18 38.53 -2.54 -40.06
C LYS A 18 38.80 -1.87 -38.69
N GLU A 19 38.09 -2.29 -37.64
CA GLU A 19 38.14 -1.69 -36.31
C GLU A 19 38.70 -2.67 -35.27
N GLY A 20 39.99 -3.02 -35.38
CA GLY A 20 40.77 -3.58 -34.26
C GLY A 20 40.91 -2.65 -33.04
N ARG A 21 40.18 -1.54 -33.03
CA ARG A 21 39.93 -0.63 -31.91
C ARG A 21 38.43 -0.64 -31.70
N VAL A 22 37.98 -1.00 -30.50
CA VAL A 22 36.57 -0.88 -30.07
C VAL A 22 36.03 0.46 -30.59
N SER A 23 35.03 0.44 -31.48
CA SER A 23 34.52 1.66 -32.09
C SER A 23 34.01 2.60 -31.00
N PHE A 24 34.35 3.89 -31.07
CA PHE A 24 33.90 4.89 -30.10
C PHE A 24 32.37 4.88 -29.93
N SER A 25 31.63 4.58 -31.01
CA SER A 25 30.17 4.42 -31.01
C SER A 25 29.68 3.25 -30.14
N ASP A 26 30.42 2.16 -30.08
CA ASP A 26 30.05 0.95 -29.33
C ASP A 26 30.23 1.18 -27.81
N THR A 27 31.26 1.93 -27.42
CA THR A 27 31.46 2.35 -26.03
C THR A 27 30.39 3.32 -25.56
N VAL A 28 30.05 4.33 -26.38
CA VAL A 28 29.02 5.33 -26.03
C VAL A 28 27.64 4.69 -25.89
N SER A 29 27.26 3.81 -26.82
CA SER A 29 25.96 3.12 -26.75
C SER A 29 25.85 2.23 -25.51
N ARG A 30 26.94 1.53 -25.12
CA ARG A 30 26.96 0.71 -23.90
C ARG A 30 26.80 1.55 -22.63
N VAL A 31 27.44 2.72 -22.55
CA VAL A 31 27.25 3.64 -21.41
C VAL A 31 25.81 4.16 -21.36
N ALA A 32 25.22 4.52 -22.51
CA ALA A 32 23.83 4.98 -22.57
C ALA A 32 22.84 3.91 -22.07
N VAL A 33 23.02 2.65 -22.48
CA VAL A 33 22.18 1.53 -22.03
C VAL A 33 22.32 1.31 -20.52
N VAL A 34 23.53 1.37 -19.97
CA VAL A 34 23.77 1.23 -18.52
C VAL A 34 23.06 2.35 -17.75
N SER A 35 23.16 3.59 -18.21
CA SER A 35 22.49 4.74 -17.58
C SER A 35 20.96 4.58 -17.56
N ILE A 36 20.36 4.17 -18.67
CA ILE A 36 18.92 3.93 -18.75
C ILE A 36 18.50 2.77 -17.85
N ALA A 37 19.28 1.68 -17.83
CA ALA A 37 19.00 0.52 -16.99
C ALA A 37 19.01 0.89 -15.50
N ILE A 38 19.98 1.68 -15.05
CA ILE A 38 20.05 2.18 -13.67
C ILE A 38 18.84 3.07 -13.35
N GLY A 39 18.48 3.99 -14.25
CA GLY A 39 17.31 4.85 -14.07
C GLY A 39 16.02 4.07 -13.92
N LEU A 40 15.79 3.07 -14.79
CA LEU A 40 14.62 2.20 -14.70
C LEU A 40 14.62 1.35 -13.43
N ALA A 41 15.77 0.83 -13.02
CA ALA A 41 15.89 0.04 -11.79
C ALA A 41 15.50 0.87 -10.56
N LEU A 42 15.97 2.11 -10.45
CA LEU A 42 15.62 3.00 -9.35
C LEU A 42 14.12 3.34 -9.34
N ILE A 43 13.54 3.62 -10.50
CA ILE A 43 12.10 3.88 -10.63
C ILE A 43 11.29 2.65 -10.19
N MET A 44 11.69 1.44 -10.59
CA MET A 44 11.05 0.20 -10.17
C MET A 44 11.11 0.01 -8.65
N ILE A 45 12.28 0.19 -8.03
CA ILE A 45 12.45 0.03 -6.57
C ILE A 45 11.53 1.02 -5.82
N ALA A 46 11.47 2.27 -6.29
CA ALA A 46 10.61 3.29 -5.71
C ALA A 46 9.13 2.89 -5.81
N PHE A 47 8.69 2.38 -6.98
CA PHE A 47 7.31 1.93 -7.17
C PHE A 47 6.96 0.72 -6.30
N CYS A 48 7.83 -0.29 -6.23
CA CYS A 48 7.59 -1.47 -5.38
C CYS A 48 7.49 -1.08 -3.91
N THR A 49 8.35 -0.18 -3.44
CA THR A 49 8.31 0.32 -2.06
C THR A 49 7.02 1.09 -1.79
N LEU A 50 6.62 1.96 -2.72
CA LEU A 50 5.40 2.74 -2.60
C LEU A 50 4.15 1.84 -2.55
N ASP A 51 4.08 0.84 -3.41
CA ASP A 51 2.93 -0.06 -3.48
C ASP A 51 2.81 -0.94 -2.23
N GLY A 52 3.93 -1.52 -1.78
CA GLY A 52 3.98 -2.29 -0.52
C GLY A 52 3.63 -1.43 0.70
N PHE A 53 4.05 -0.16 0.73
CA PHE A 53 3.67 0.76 1.78
C PHE A 53 2.17 1.09 1.75
N LYS A 54 1.59 1.35 0.57
CA LYS A 54 0.15 1.58 0.42
C LYS A 54 -0.66 0.40 0.93
N GLU A 55 -0.27 -0.82 0.58
CA GLU A 55 -0.95 -2.04 1.05
C GLU A 55 -0.84 -2.20 2.57
N SER A 56 0.36 -2.01 3.12
CA SER A 56 0.59 -2.06 4.58
C SER A 56 -0.26 -1.04 5.34
N VAL A 57 -0.27 0.23 4.88
CA VAL A 57 -1.09 1.29 5.49
C VAL A 57 -2.57 0.96 5.39
N LYS A 58 -3.03 0.49 4.23
CA LYS A 58 -4.43 0.11 4.01
C LYS A 58 -4.85 -1.01 4.96
N ASN A 59 -4.05 -2.07 5.06
CA ASN A 59 -4.32 -3.20 5.94
C ASN A 59 -4.31 -2.78 7.41
N ARG A 60 -3.39 -1.88 7.80
CA ARG A 60 -3.33 -1.31 9.15
C ARG A 60 -4.59 -0.51 9.50
N ILE A 61 -5.05 0.34 8.59
CA ILE A 61 -6.28 1.14 8.76
C ILE A 61 -7.50 0.21 8.89
N PHE A 62 -7.64 -0.79 8.03
CA PHE A 62 -8.80 -1.69 8.07
C PHE A 62 -8.77 -2.67 9.25
N SER A 63 -7.59 -3.12 9.68
CA SER A 63 -7.43 -3.90 10.92
C SER A 63 -7.92 -3.13 12.14
N PHE A 64 -7.70 -1.81 12.18
CA PHE A 64 -8.20 -0.97 13.26
C PHE A 64 -9.67 -0.58 13.09
N GLY A 65 -10.06 -0.03 11.94
CA GLY A 65 -11.35 0.64 11.69
C GLY A 65 -12.46 -0.25 11.14
N GLY A 66 -12.13 -1.42 10.58
CA GLY A 66 -13.05 -2.21 9.77
C GLY A 66 -13.22 -1.64 8.35
N HIS A 67 -13.80 -2.44 7.45
CA HIS A 67 -13.99 -2.05 6.05
C HIS A 67 -15.16 -1.09 5.83
N ILE A 68 -16.16 -1.15 6.70
CA ILE A 68 -17.39 -0.35 6.65
C ILE A 68 -17.62 0.20 8.05
N LEU A 69 -17.75 1.52 8.15
CA LEU A 69 -18.10 2.20 9.40
C LEU A 69 -19.55 2.66 9.29
N ILE A 70 -20.30 2.40 10.36
CA ILE A 70 -21.70 2.80 10.47
C ILE A 70 -21.78 3.82 11.59
N SER A 71 -22.03 5.06 11.20
CA SER A 71 -22.18 6.17 12.12
C SER A 71 -23.54 6.82 11.96
N LYS A 72 -23.97 7.53 13.00
CA LYS A 72 -25.20 8.31 12.93
C LYS A 72 -24.94 9.54 12.05
N ILE A 73 -25.74 9.71 11.00
CA ILE A 73 -25.74 10.95 10.22
C ILE A 73 -26.14 12.09 11.15
N SER A 74 -25.22 13.03 11.38
CA SER A 74 -25.44 14.22 12.17
C SER A 74 -24.79 15.42 11.48
N SER A 75 -25.31 16.62 11.70
CA SER A 75 -24.70 17.86 11.18
C SER A 75 -23.38 18.21 11.87
N ASN A 76 -22.96 17.42 12.87
CA ASN A 76 -21.71 17.59 13.59
C ASN A 76 -20.67 16.62 13.02
N GLN A 77 -19.63 17.15 12.38
CA GLN A 77 -18.49 16.39 11.84
C GLN A 77 -17.38 16.19 12.90
N SER A 78 -17.75 15.98 14.16
CA SER A 78 -16.80 15.76 15.25
C SER A 78 -16.25 14.33 15.24
N LEU A 79 -15.02 14.16 15.73
CA LEU A 79 -14.46 12.83 16.01
C LEU A 79 -15.25 12.07 17.09
N GLU A 80 -15.99 12.78 17.94
CA GLU A 80 -16.91 12.15 18.88
C GLU A 80 -18.26 11.91 18.19
N GLU A 81 -18.56 10.65 17.91
CA GLU A 81 -19.84 10.27 17.31
C GLU A 81 -20.94 10.19 18.37
N THR A 82 -22.16 10.59 17.99
CA THR A 82 -23.33 10.44 18.86
C THR A 82 -23.68 8.95 19.00
N PRO A 83 -23.98 8.45 20.21
CA PRO A 83 -24.31 7.05 20.41
C PRO A 83 -25.47 6.57 19.52
N LEU A 84 -25.29 5.39 18.94
CA LEU A 84 -26.33 4.65 18.23
C LEU A 84 -27.02 3.69 19.19
N ASP A 85 -28.35 3.61 19.13
CA ASP A 85 -29.11 2.65 19.92
C ASP A 85 -28.90 1.23 19.35
N THR A 86 -28.32 0.36 20.17
CA THR A 86 -27.99 -1.03 19.84
C THR A 86 -29.22 -1.93 19.79
N ARG A 87 -30.38 -1.48 20.29
CA ARG A 87 -31.64 -2.26 20.31
C ARG A 87 -32.35 -2.36 18.95
N ARG A 88 -31.76 -1.86 17.87
CA ARG A 88 -32.36 -1.90 16.54
C ARG A 88 -32.19 -3.28 15.90
N LYS A 89 -33.23 -3.72 15.17
CA LYS A 89 -33.26 -4.93 14.31
C LYS A 89 -32.06 -5.10 13.37
N PHE A 90 -31.25 -4.05 13.20
CA PHE A 90 -30.03 -4.07 12.42
C PHE A 90 -29.03 -5.14 12.88
N LEU A 91 -28.88 -5.37 14.20
CA LEU A 91 -27.98 -6.41 14.72
C LEU A 91 -28.44 -7.83 14.36
N ASP A 92 -29.72 -8.03 14.07
CA ASP A 92 -30.25 -9.33 13.66
C ASP A 92 -30.21 -9.52 12.13
N ILE A 93 -30.34 -8.42 11.37
CA ILE A 93 -30.36 -8.44 9.90
C ILE A 93 -28.98 -8.78 9.32
N TYR A 94 -27.88 -8.26 9.89
CA TYR A 94 -26.55 -8.52 9.31
C TYR A 94 -26.16 -10.01 9.36
N ARG A 95 -26.68 -10.76 10.34
CA ARG A 95 -26.43 -12.20 10.49
C ARG A 95 -27.01 -13.02 9.33
N GLN A 96 -27.96 -12.46 8.58
CA GLN A 96 -28.59 -13.11 7.43
C GLN A 96 -27.83 -12.83 6.13
N VAL A 97 -26.82 -11.97 6.15
CA VAL A 97 -26.02 -11.62 4.98
C VAL A 97 -24.71 -12.41 5.00
N PRO A 98 -24.54 -13.45 4.15
CA PRO A 98 -23.38 -14.33 4.21
C PRO A 98 -22.05 -13.64 3.86
N SER A 99 -22.09 -12.48 3.20
CA SER A 99 -20.89 -11.70 2.85
C SER A 99 -20.30 -10.90 4.03
N ILE A 100 -21.00 -10.81 5.17
CA ILE A 100 -20.53 -10.07 6.34
C ILE A 100 -19.81 -11.04 7.29
N LYS A 101 -18.47 -10.96 7.35
CA LYS A 101 -17.66 -11.83 8.22
C LYS A 101 -17.89 -11.55 9.71
N HIS A 102 -17.93 -10.27 10.08
CA HIS A 102 -17.98 -9.84 11.48
C HIS A 102 -18.51 -8.41 11.58
N VAL A 103 -19.27 -8.13 12.63
CA VAL A 103 -19.72 -6.79 13.00
C VAL A 103 -19.30 -6.56 14.45
N GLN A 104 -18.63 -5.45 14.70
CA GLN A 104 -18.13 -5.07 16.02
C GLN A 104 -18.67 -3.71 16.42
N LEU A 105 -19.04 -3.59 17.69
CA LEU A 105 -19.38 -2.31 18.27
C LEU A 105 -18.11 -1.61 18.76
N TYR A 106 -18.03 -0.31 18.49
CA TYR A 106 -16.94 0.53 18.98
C TYR A 106 -17.46 1.88 19.47
N VAL A 107 -16.66 2.53 20.32
CA VAL A 107 -16.87 3.91 20.76
C VAL A 107 -15.54 4.64 20.64
N GLN A 108 -15.57 5.90 20.21
CA GLN A 108 -14.39 6.75 20.16
C GLN A 108 -14.61 8.01 21.01
N LYS A 109 -13.59 8.38 21.78
CA LYS A 109 -13.60 9.61 22.57
C LYS A 109 -12.24 10.26 22.54
N ALA A 110 -12.20 11.56 22.26
CA ALA A 110 -10.96 12.31 22.33
C ALA A 110 -10.59 12.53 23.81
N GLY A 111 -9.31 12.52 24.10
CA GLY A 111 -8.82 12.76 25.45
C GLY A 111 -7.39 13.23 25.44
N VAL A 112 -6.89 13.54 26.63
CA VAL A 112 -5.54 14.02 26.82
C VAL A 112 -4.90 13.18 27.90
N ILE A 113 -3.76 12.58 27.60
CA ILE A 113 -2.94 11.85 28.56
C ILE A 113 -1.80 12.78 28.99
N LYS A 114 -1.64 12.96 30.30
CA LYS A 114 -0.49 13.65 30.87
C LYS A 114 0.48 12.62 31.44
N ALA A 115 1.71 12.61 30.95
CA ALA A 115 2.79 11.79 31.47
C ALA A 115 3.93 12.69 31.94
N LYS A 116 4.20 12.73 33.25
CA LYS A 116 5.20 13.59 33.90
C LYS A 116 5.07 15.06 33.49
N GLU A 117 5.83 15.48 32.48
CA GLU A 117 5.93 16.85 31.97
C GLU A 117 5.26 17.02 30.59
N GLU A 118 4.87 15.93 29.92
CA GLU A 118 4.30 15.96 28.59
C GLU A 118 2.79 15.74 28.61
N VAL A 119 2.11 16.42 27.69
CA VAL A 119 0.66 16.36 27.50
C VAL A 119 0.41 15.95 26.05
N LEU A 120 -0.22 14.79 25.86
CA LEU A 120 -0.49 14.23 24.53
C LEU A 120 -2.00 14.10 24.32
N GLY A 121 -2.49 14.62 23.19
CA GLY A 121 -3.85 14.32 22.72
C GLY A 121 -3.92 12.89 22.20
N VAL A 122 -4.91 12.13 22.64
CA VAL A 122 -5.16 10.75 22.21
C VAL A 122 -6.63 10.54 21.86
N ILE A 123 -6.89 9.53 21.04
CA ILE A 123 -8.25 9.04 20.79
C ILE A 123 -8.38 7.69 21.49
N PHE A 124 -9.25 7.63 22.49
CA PHE A 124 -9.60 6.37 23.14
C PHE A 124 -10.60 5.64 22.26
N LYS A 125 -10.25 4.42 21.85
CA LYS A 125 -11.18 3.50 21.18
C LYS A 125 -11.63 2.42 22.15
N GLY A 126 -12.89 2.49 22.56
CA GLY A 126 -13.58 1.42 23.24
C GLY A 126 -14.01 0.35 22.24
N ILE A 127 -13.78 -0.91 22.59
CA ILE A 127 -14.15 -2.09 21.79
C ILE A 127 -15.10 -2.98 22.60
N GLY A 128 -16.03 -3.65 21.89
CA GLY A 128 -16.89 -4.67 22.49
C GLY A 128 -16.15 -5.98 22.78
N GLN A 129 -16.81 -6.90 23.49
CA GLN A 129 -16.28 -8.24 23.78
C GLN A 129 -16.14 -9.13 22.53
N ASP A 130 -16.86 -8.77 21.49
CA ASP A 130 -16.88 -9.38 20.17
C ASP A 130 -15.66 -9.00 19.31
N TYR A 131 -14.82 -8.07 19.76
CA TYR A 131 -13.67 -7.60 18.98
C TYR A 131 -12.64 -8.70 18.70
N HIS A 132 -12.30 -8.87 17.42
CA HIS A 132 -11.28 -9.82 16.98
C HIS A 132 -9.86 -9.27 17.20
N THR A 133 -9.37 -9.39 18.44
CA THR A 133 -8.05 -8.87 18.84
C THR A 133 -6.88 -9.47 18.06
N ALA A 134 -7.00 -10.69 17.54
CA ALA A 134 -5.95 -11.36 16.78
C ALA A 134 -5.56 -10.58 15.51
N ASP A 135 -6.55 -10.10 14.75
CA ASP A 135 -6.36 -9.34 13.51
C ASP A 135 -5.68 -7.97 13.78
N PHE A 136 -5.84 -7.45 15.01
CA PHE A 136 -5.25 -6.19 15.44
C PHE A 136 -3.79 -6.32 15.91
N VAL A 137 -3.50 -7.36 16.68
CA VAL A 137 -2.18 -7.59 17.29
C VAL A 137 -1.12 -7.92 16.24
N GLU A 138 -1.47 -8.69 15.20
CA GLU A 138 -0.55 -8.99 14.10
C GLU A 138 -0.02 -7.71 13.43
N ASN A 139 -0.89 -6.71 13.30
CA ASN A 139 -0.54 -5.43 12.70
C ASN A 139 0.13 -4.45 13.69
N MET A 140 0.13 -4.76 15.01
CA MET A 140 0.69 -3.90 16.08
C MET A 140 2.17 -4.11 16.36
N ARG A 141 2.78 -5.19 15.86
CA ARG A 141 4.22 -5.41 16.06
C ARG A 141 4.99 -4.54 15.06
N GLU A 142 5.80 -3.64 15.62
CA GLU A 142 6.98 -3.09 14.93
C GLU A 142 7.95 -4.21 14.55
#